data_AF-A0A7Z9RWQ9-F1
#
_entry.id   AF-A0A7Z9RWQ9-F1
#
_cell.length_a   1.000
_cell.length_b   1.000
_cell.length_c   1.000
_cell.angle_alpha   90.00
_cell.angle_beta   90.00
_cell.angle_gamma   90.00
#
_symmetry.space_group_name_H-M   'P 1'
#
loop_
_entity.id
_entity.type
_entity.pdbx_description
1 polymer ?
#
loop_
_entity_poly.entity_id
_entity_poly.type
_entity_poly.pdbx_seq_one_letter_code
_entity_poly.pdbx_strand_id
1 'polypeptide(L)'
;MGFLARFGNATVFVLVTTVLLISTPVAAQVDFDECGVFVADPGGFCALFAPYALPGTYLVDLGTLPVPPPGTEARIIGIMEDCVATCFPTACIFNATIDPSCGSPPPPPEPEFIRGDCNNDATFNIADVIFHLNSLFASGPPPPCQNACDFNGDQLINIADPVIMLSVLFQGGGPPPPPWPDCGVDPTQPPPMSCNNPICP
;
A
#
# COMPACT_ATOMS: atom_id res chain seq x y z
N MET A 1 -13.87 12.98 -39.11
CA MET A 1 -12.48 12.68 -38.68
C MET A 1 -11.97 13.92 -37.98
N GLY A 2 -11.97 13.91 -36.64
CA GLY A 2 -11.34 14.95 -35.83
C GLY A 2 -9.92 14.52 -35.50
N PHE A 3 -8.99 15.47 -35.45
CA PHE A 3 -7.64 15.25 -34.92
C PHE A 3 -7.42 16.20 -33.75
N LEU A 4 -6.69 15.71 -32.75
CA LEU A 4 -6.28 16.47 -31.57
C LEU A 4 -4.98 17.22 -31.89
N ALA A 5 -4.98 18.53 -31.69
CA ALA A 5 -3.79 19.36 -31.85
C ALA A 5 -3.43 20.03 -30.52
N ARG A 6 -2.16 19.96 -30.14
CA ARG A 6 -1.63 20.55 -28.90
C ARG A 6 -0.94 21.87 -29.25
N PHE A 7 -1.36 22.97 -28.64
CA PHE A 7 -0.71 24.27 -28.76
C PHE A 7 -0.33 24.77 -27.36
N GLY A 8 0.95 24.62 -26.99
CA GLY A 8 1.43 24.98 -25.66
C GLY A 8 0.82 24.09 -24.56
N ASN A 9 0.32 24.71 -23.48
CA ASN A 9 -0.32 24.02 -22.35
C ASN A 9 -1.82 23.69 -22.59
N ALA A 10 -2.33 23.83 -23.81
CA ALA A 10 -3.72 23.53 -24.15
C ALA A 10 -3.82 22.40 -25.20
N THR A 11 -4.74 21.47 -24.97
CA THR A 11 -5.10 20.42 -25.93
C THR A 11 -6.46 20.77 -26.54
N VAL A 12 -6.54 20.86 -27.88
CA VAL A 12 -7.73 21.35 -28.59
C VAL A 12 -8.34 20.23 -29.42
N PHE A 13 -9.65 20.01 -29.25
CA PHE A 13 -10.44 19.12 -30.10
C PHE A 13 -11.09 19.94 -31.22
N VAL A 14 -10.61 19.78 -32.45
CA VAL A 14 -11.12 20.53 -33.60
C VAL A 14 -12.24 19.73 -34.28
N LEU A 15 -13.49 20.16 -34.08
CA LEU A 15 -14.65 19.69 -34.82
C LEU A 15 -15.23 20.87 -35.61
N VAL A 16 -15.30 20.72 -36.93
CA VAL A 16 -15.66 21.77 -37.90
C VAL A 16 -17.11 22.20 -37.68
N THR A 17 -17.36 23.23 -36.85
CA THR A 17 -18.21 24.42 -37.15
C THR A 17 -18.58 25.29 -35.93
N THR A 18 -18.27 24.91 -34.68
CA THR A 18 -18.55 25.79 -33.53
C THR A 18 -17.47 25.69 -32.45
N VAL A 19 -16.85 26.83 -32.13
CA VAL A 19 -15.88 27.00 -31.05
C VAL A 19 -16.65 27.10 -29.73
N LEU A 20 -16.62 26.05 -28.91
CA LEU A 20 -17.02 26.13 -27.50
C LEU A 20 -15.75 26.06 -26.65
N LEU A 21 -15.29 27.22 -26.18
CA LEU A 21 -14.16 27.34 -25.24
C LEU A 21 -14.68 27.03 -23.84
N ILE A 22 -14.34 25.87 -23.29
CA ILE A 22 -14.45 25.63 -21.85
C ILE A 22 -13.03 25.33 -21.36
N SER A 23 -12.37 26.35 -20.82
CA SER A 23 -11.12 26.21 -20.06
C SER A 23 -11.48 26.07 -18.59
N THR A 24 -11.23 24.91 -17.97
CA THR A 24 -11.22 24.84 -16.50
C THR A 24 -9.99 25.60 -16.00
N PRO A 25 -10.11 26.43 -14.94
CA PRO A 25 -8.95 27.09 -14.37
C PRO A 25 -8.06 26.02 -13.71
N VAL A 26 -6.73 26.16 -13.84
CA VAL A 26 -5.69 25.27 -13.26
C VAL A 26 -5.89 24.95 -11.76
N ALA A 27 -6.70 25.75 -11.04
CA ALA A 27 -7.06 25.54 -9.64
C ALA A 27 -8.07 24.39 -9.37
N ALA A 28 -8.70 23.81 -10.40
CA ALA A 28 -9.63 22.67 -10.26
C ALA A 28 -8.99 21.32 -10.61
N GLN A 29 -7.71 21.32 -10.98
CA GLN A 29 -6.96 20.15 -11.37
C GLN A 29 -6.50 19.37 -10.15
N VAL A 30 -6.96 18.12 -9.99
CA VAL A 30 -6.53 17.24 -8.90
C VAL A 30 -5.61 16.17 -9.47
N ASP A 31 -4.40 16.05 -8.93
CA ASP A 31 -3.51 14.96 -9.30
C ASP A 31 -4.13 13.63 -8.87
N PHE A 32 -4.17 12.67 -9.80
CA PHE A 32 -4.71 11.34 -9.59
C PHE A 32 -3.58 10.32 -9.67
N ASP A 33 -3.44 9.50 -8.64
CA ASP A 33 -2.42 8.46 -8.56
C ASP A 33 -2.98 7.31 -7.72
N GLU A 34 -3.71 6.41 -8.36
CA GLU A 34 -4.42 5.34 -7.66
C GLU A 34 -4.35 4.00 -8.41
N CYS A 35 -4.33 2.94 -7.61
CA CYS A 35 -4.46 1.55 -8.05
C CYS A 35 -5.94 1.17 -8.18
N GLY A 36 -6.25 0.30 -9.14
CA GLY A 36 -7.61 -0.13 -9.39
C GLY A 36 -7.73 -1.10 -10.54
N VAL A 37 -8.97 -1.35 -10.95
CA VAL A 37 -9.31 -2.33 -11.98
C VAL A 37 -10.09 -1.68 -13.11
N PHE A 38 -9.78 -2.08 -14.34
CA PHE A 38 -10.61 -1.72 -15.50
C PHE A 38 -11.92 -2.49 -15.46
N VAL A 39 -13.05 -1.79 -15.52
CA VAL A 39 -14.39 -2.38 -15.47
C VAL A 39 -15.02 -2.39 -16.85
N ALA A 40 -15.91 -3.35 -17.08
CA ALA A 40 -16.62 -3.47 -18.34
C ALA A 40 -17.59 -2.31 -18.54
N ASP A 41 -17.45 -1.60 -19.65
CA ASP A 41 -18.47 -0.71 -20.18
C ASP A 41 -19.50 -1.52 -20.99
N PRO A 42 -20.82 -1.38 -20.75
CA PRO A 42 -21.85 -2.01 -21.57
C PRO A 42 -21.75 -1.69 -23.07
N GLY A 43 -21.15 -0.54 -23.43
CA GLY A 43 -20.87 -0.15 -24.81
C GLY A 43 -19.57 -0.73 -25.37
N GLY A 44 -18.63 -1.17 -24.52
CA GLY A 44 -17.33 -1.72 -24.91
C GLY A 44 -16.35 -0.71 -25.54
N PHE A 45 -16.68 0.59 -25.53
CA PHE A 45 -15.85 1.63 -26.15
C PHE A 45 -15.15 2.52 -25.12
N CYS A 46 -15.50 2.40 -23.85
CA CYS A 46 -15.03 3.28 -22.78
C CYS A 46 -14.02 2.57 -21.87
N ALA A 47 -12.89 3.23 -21.60
CA ALA A 47 -11.93 2.81 -20.59
C ALA A 47 -12.42 3.28 -19.21
N LEU A 48 -13.20 2.44 -18.54
CA LEU A 48 -13.69 2.71 -17.20
C LEU A 48 -12.76 2.09 -16.16
N PHE A 49 -12.39 2.88 -15.15
CA PHE A 49 -11.48 2.47 -14.10
C PHE A 49 -12.12 2.66 -12.73
N ALA A 50 -12.07 1.61 -11.91
CA ALA A 50 -12.54 1.61 -10.54
C ALA A 50 -11.32 1.58 -9.59
N PRO A 51 -10.91 2.71 -9.01
CA PRO A 51 -9.85 2.74 -8.02
C PRO A 51 -10.28 2.01 -6.74
N TYR A 52 -9.32 1.45 -6.01
CA TYR A 52 -9.57 0.74 -4.75
C TYR A 52 -9.80 1.68 -3.57
N ALA A 53 -9.12 2.84 -3.55
CA ALA A 53 -9.18 3.79 -2.46
C ALA A 53 -10.34 4.80 -2.58
N LEU A 54 -10.90 4.98 -3.78
CA LEU A 54 -11.94 5.97 -4.05
C LEU A 54 -13.23 5.32 -4.55
N PRO A 55 -14.41 5.81 -4.14
CA PRO A 55 -15.67 5.29 -4.62
C PRO A 55 -15.96 5.75 -6.05
N GLY A 56 -16.49 4.83 -6.86
CA GLY A 56 -17.01 5.14 -8.18
C GLY A 56 -16.13 4.64 -9.33
N THR A 57 -16.52 5.00 -10.54
CA THR A 57 -15.82 4.65 -11.78
C THR A 57 -15.47 5.91 -12.53
N TYR A 58 -14.23 6.00 -12.99
CA TYR A 58 -13.69 7.16 -13.68
C TYR A 58 -13.40 6.79 -15.13
N LEU A 59 -13.61 7.75 -16.04
CA LEU A 59 -13.19 7.56 -17.42
C LEU A 59 -11.72 7.92 -17.54
N VAL A 60 -10.92 7.02 -18.13
CA VAL A 60 -9.48 7.22 -18.30
C VAL A 60 -9.15 7.52 -19.74
N ASP A 61 -8.52 8.66 -20.00
CA ASP A 61 -7.95 8.99 -21.30
C ASP A 61 -6.55 8.37 -21.43
N LEU A 62 -6.50 7.22 -22.08
CA LEU A 62 -5.28 6.47 -22.38
C LEU A 62 -4.57 6.95 -23.67
N GLY A 63 -5.05 8.03 -24.29
CA GLY A 63 -4.53 8.55 -25.55
C GLY A 63 -4.69 7.54 -26.69
N THR A 64 -3.57 7.10 -27.27
CA THR A 64 -3.56 6.12 -28.38
C THR A 64 -3.36 4.68 -27.92
N LEU A 65 -3.28 4.44 -26.61
CA LEU A 65 -3.11 3.09 -26.09
C LEU A 65 -4.42 2.30 -26.24
N PRO A 66 -4.34 0.99 -26.53
CA PRO A 66 -5.52 0.15 -26.55
C PRO A 66 -6.15 0.08 -25.16
N VAL A 67 -7.48 0.08 -25.10
CA VAL A 67 -8.23 -0.09 -23.85
C VAL A 67 -7.95 -1.47 -23.28
N PRO A 68 -7.47 -1.59 -22.02
CA PRO A 68 -7.23 -2.87 -21.38
C PRO A 68 -8.53 -3.69 -21.25
N PRO A 69 -8.45 -5.02 -21.33
CA PRO A 69 -9.59 -5.88 -21.04
C PRO A 69 -10.16 -5.61 -19.63
N PRO A 70 -11.48 -5.73 -19.43
CA PRO A 70 -12.07 -5.69 -18.10
C PRO A 70 -11.42 -6.74 -17.17
N GLY A 71 -11.18 -6.36 -15.91
CA GLY A 71 -10.45 -7.17 -14.93
C GLY A 71 -8.93 -6.95 -14.96
N THR A 72 -8.40 -6.12 -15.85
CA THR A 72 -6.99 -5.73 -15.81
C THR A 72 -6.76 -4.76 -14.65
N GLU A 73 -5.82 -5.10 -13.76
CA GLU A 73 -5.38 -4.19 -12.71
C GLU A 73 -4.25 -3.28 -13.23
N ALA A 74 -4.31 -2.00 -12.89
CA ALA A 74 -3.28 -1.04 -13.25
C ALA A 74 -3.30 0.16 -12.30
N ARG A 75 -2.12 0.74 -12.07
CA ARG A 75 -2.01 2.03 -11.40
C ARG A 75 -2.14 3.12 -12.46
N ILE A 76 -3.03 4.06 -12.21
CA ILE A 76 -3.30 5.17 -13.11
C ILE A 76 -2.76 6.44 -12.49
N ILE A 77 -1.83 7.08 -13.20
CA ILE A 77 -1.27 8.38 -12.82
C ILE A 77 -1.71 9.39 -13.86
N GLY A 78 -2.36 10.48 -13.44
CA GLY A 78 -2.87 11.49 -14.35
C GLY A 78 -3.52 12.64 -13.61
N ILE A 79 -4.44 13.29 -14.31
CA ILE A 79 -5.09 14.51 -13.84
C ILE A 79 -6.60 14.27 -13.82
N MET A 80 -7.21 14.33 -12.65
CA MET A 80 -8.65 14.23 -12.49
C MET A 80 -9.32 15.60 -12.65
N GLU A 81 -10.30 15.66 -13.55
CA GLU A 81 -11.13 16.83 -13.82
C GLU A 81 -12.60 16.40 -13.95
N ASP A 82 -13.53 17.28 -13.59
CA ASP A 82 -14.95 17.04 -13.84
C ASP A 82 -15.22 17.05 -15.35
N CYS A 83 -15.88 16.01 -15.84
CA CYS A 83 -16.19 15.88 -17.25
C CYS A 83 -17.57 15.23 -17.44
N VAL A 84 -18.15 15.46 -18.61
CA VAL A 84 -19.32 14.70 -19.08
C VAL A 84 -18.95 14.15 -20.45
N ALA A 85 -18.71 12.84 -20.52
CA ALA A 85 -18.42 12.14 -21.76
C ALA A 85 -19.62 11.31 -22.23
N THR A 86 -19.56 10.78 -23.46
CA THR A 86 -20.58 9.86 -24.00
C THR A 86 -20.69 8.57 -23.18
N CYS A 87 -19.58 8.20 -22.54
CA CYS A 87 -19.52 7.27 -21.42
C CYS A 87 -19.78 8.12 -20.18
N PHE A 88 -20.82 7.87 -19.37
CA PHE A 88 -21.18 8.77 -18.27
C PHE A 88 -20.51 8.39 -16.93
N PRO A 89 -19.32 8.91 -16.61
CA PRO A 89 -18.97 9.30 -15.26
C PRO A 89 -18.91 10.83 -15.14
N THR A 90 -18.97 11.32 -13.90
CA THR A 90 -18.91 12.76 -13.58
C THR A 90 -17.47 13.31 -13.52
N ALA A 91 -16.46 12.43 -13.62
CA ALA A 91 -15.04 12.76 -13.56
C ALA A 91 -14.20 11.92 -14.55
N CYS A 92 -13.22 12.56 -15.18
CA CYS A 92 -12.29 11.98 -16.14
C CYS A 92 -10.86 12.14 -15.66
N ILE A 93 -10.00 11.19 -16.02
CA ILE A 93 -8.56 11.23 -15.79
C ILE A 93 -7.87 11.48 -17.13
N PHE A 94 -7.29 12.67 -17.30
CA PHE A 94 -6.57 13.08 -18.51
C PHE A 94 -5.06 12.87 -18.40
N ASN A 95 -4.40 12.73 -19.55
CA ASN A 95 -2.96 12.45 -19.66
C ASN A 95 -2.54 11.25 -18.81
N ALA A 96 -3.40 10.23 -18.72
CA ALA A 96 -3.18 9.10 -17.86
C ALA A 96 -2.03 8.22 -18.40
N THR A 97 -1.10 7.86 -17.52
CA THR A 97 -0.15 6.78 -17.77
C THR A 97 -0.60 5.51 -17.06
N ILE A 98 -0.54 4.39 -17.77
CA ILE A 98 -0.83 3.06 -17.22
C ILE A 98 0.48 2.46 -16.71
N ASP A 99 0.52 2.15 -15.42
CA ASP A 99 1.58 1.35 -14.84
C ASP A 99 1.02 -0.04 -14.50
N PRO A 100 1.49 -1.12 -15.14
CA PRO A 100 1.05 -2.48 -14.85
C PRO A 100 1.49 -2.96 -13.46
N SER A 101 2.31 -2.19 -12.73
CA SER A 101 2.68 -2.47 -11.35
C SER A 101 1.58 -2.12 -10.35
N CYS A 102 0.34 -2.49 -10.66
CA CYS A 102 -0.71 -2.68 -9.66
C CYS A 102 -0.45 -3.94 -8.80
N GLY A 103 0.79 -4.12 -8.36
CA GLY A 103 1.00 -4.67 -7.03
C GLY A 103 0.82 -3.52 -6.06
N SER A 104 0.69 -3.80 -4.77
CA SER A 104 1.02 -2.81 -3.76
C SER A 104 2.32 -2.06 -4.16
N PRO A 105 2.56 -0.81 -3.69
CA PRO A 105 3.95 -0.38 -3.51
C PRO A 105 4.72 -1.58 -2.90
N PRO A 106 5.98 -1.88 -3.31
CA PRO A 106 6.71 -2.94 -2.65
C PRO A 106 6.49 -2.73 -1.15
N PRO A 107 5.98 -3.74 -0.41
CA PRO A 107 5.64 -3.54 0.98
C PRO A 107 6.83 -2.82 1.61
N PRO A 108 6.60 -1.77 2.43
CA PRO A 108 7.71 -1.12 3.12
C PRO A 108 8.61 -2.23 3.65
N PRO A 109 9.95 -2.13 3.48
CA PRO A 109 10.86 -3.21 3.82
C PRO A 109 10.39 -3.82 5.13
N GLU A 110 10.12 -5.14 5.12
CA GLU A 110 9.60 -5.80 6.30
C GLU A 110 10.50 -5.39 7.47
N PRO A 111 9.94 -4.78 8.53
CA PRO A 111 10.74 -4.26 9.61
C PRO A 111 11.53 -5.42 10.18
N GLU A 112 12.84 -5.36 10.00
CA GLU A 112 13.72 -6.40 10.51
C GLU A 112 13.73 -6.30 12.03
N PHE A 113 13.77 -7.41 12.73
CA PHE A 113 13.79 -7.43 14.19
C PHE A 113 14.62 -8.62 14.68
N ILE A 114 14.95 -8.61 15.97
CA ILE A 114 15.54 -9.76 16.66
C ILE A 114 14.43 -10.38 17.51
N ARG A 115 14.08 -11.65 17.27
CA ARG A 115 13.07 -12.34 18.08
C ARG A 115 13.59 -12.48 19.51
N GLY A 116 12.80 -12.03 20.47
CA GLY A 116 13.16 -11.93 21.87
C GLY A 116 13.65 -10.55 22.32
N ASP A 117 13.96 -9.60 21.43
CA ASP A 117 14.34 -8.22 21.79
C ASP A 117 13.09 -7.35 22.02
N CYS A 118 12.45 -7.55 23.16
CA CYS A 118 11.19 -6.90 23.52
C CYS A 118 11.35 -5.45 23.94
N ASN A 119 12.48 -5.12 24.56
CA ASN A 119 12.77 -3.76 25.00
C ASN A 119 13.47 -2.93 23.91
N ASN A 120 13.79 -3.55 22.76
CA ASN A 120 14.40 -2.93 21.58
C ASN A 120 15.79 -2.38 21.89
N ASP A 121 16.65 -3.17 22.55
CA ASP A 121 18.02 -2.84 22.93
C ASP A 121 19.11 -3.59 22.12
N ALA A 122 18.70 -4.32 21.08
CA ALA A 122 19.49 -5.16 20.19
C ALA A 122 20.12 -6.40 20.85
N THR A 123 19.69 -6.78 22.04
CA THR A 123 20.19 -7.97 22.73
C THR A 123 19.07 -8.78 23.37
N PHE A 124 19.07 -10.10 23.18
CA PHE A 124 18.15 -10.99 23.89
C PHE A 124 18.69 -11.35 25.27
N ASN A 125 18.05 -10.86 26.33
CA ASN A 125 18.43 -11.12 27.72
C ASN A 125 17.21 -11.12 28.68
N ILE A 126 17.46 -11.13 30.00
CA ILE A 126 16.37 -11.18 31.01
C ILE A 126 15.54 -9.88 31.06
N ALA A 127 16.10 -8.75 30.65
CA ALA A 127 15.42 -7.47 30.59
C ALA A 127 14.24 -7.50 29.62
N ASP A 128 14.34 -8.26 28.52
CA ASP A 128 13.26 -8.46 27.56
C ASP A 128 12.07 -9.18 28.17
N VAL A 129 12.33 -10.24 28.92
CA VAL A 129 11.30 -11.00 29.63
C VAL A 129 10.58 -10.10 30.63
N ILE A 130 11.34 -9.30 31.38
CA ILE A 130 10.77 -8.37 32.36
C ILE A 130 9.93 -7.30 31.67
N PHE A 131 10.44 -6.73 30.57
CA PHE A 131 9.71 -5.74 29.78
C PHE A 131 8.40 -6.33 29.23
N HIS A 132 8.44 -7.54 28.68
CA HIS A 132 7.28 -8.23 28.14
C HIS A 132 6.23 -8.54 29.22
N LEU A 133 6.64 -9.07 30.38
CA LEU A 133 5.71 -9.32 31.48
C LEU A 133 5.10 -8.00 32.02
N ASN A 134 5.87 -6.91 32.01
CA ASN A 134 5.38 -5.60 32.42
C ASN A 134 4.32 -5.07 31.44
N SER A 135 4.54 -5.21 30.13
CA SER A 135 3.57 -4.80 29.11
C SER A 135 2.27 -5.62 29.19
N LEU A 136 2.37 -6.92 29.50
CA LEU A 136 1.20 -7.81 29.64
C LEU A 136 0.39 -7.58 30.93
N PHE A 137 1.05 -7.37 32.08
CA PHE A 137 0.40 -7.50 33.39
C PHE A 137 0.52 -6.31 34.32
N ALA A 138 1.41 -5.36 34.04
CA ALA A 138 1.69 -4.25 34.97
C ALA A 138 1.46 -2.88 34.32
N SER A 139 0.65 -2.82 33.26
CA SER A 139 0.33 -1.59 32.52
C SER A 139 1.59 -0.86 32.03
N GLY A 140 2.65 -1.61 31.74
CA GLY A 140 3.85 -1.10 31.10
C GLY A 140 3.56 -0.62 29.67
N PRO A 141 4.50 0.11 29.06
CA PRO A 141 4.36 0.50 27.66
C PRO A 141 4.28 -0.76 26.76
N PRO A 142 3.52 -0.70 25.65
CA PRO A 142 3.52 -1.77 24.67
C PRO A 142 4.92 -1.94 24.05
N PRO A 143 5.28 -3.16 23.60
CA PRO A 143 6.52 -3.39 22.88
C PRO A 143 6.67 -2.51 21.63
N PRO A 144 7.87 -1.95 21.38
CA PRO A 144 8.14 -1.21 20.14
C PRO A 144 7.93 -2.07 18.88
N CYS A 145 8.24 -3.36 18.99
CA CYS A 145 7.97 -4.37 17.98
C CYS A 145 7.27 -5.57 18.63
N GLN A 146 6.01 -5.79 18.25
CA GLN A 146 5.23 -6.92 18.78
C GLN A 146 5.80 -8.25 18.28
N ASN A 147 6.25 -8.32 17.03
CA ASN A 147 6.85 -9.55 16.49
C ASN A 147 8.13 -9.98 17.23
N ALA A 148 8.90 -9.02 17.77
CA ALA A 148 10.05 -9.34 18.62
C ALA A 148 9.61 -9.99 19.94
N CYS A 149 8.39 -9.70 20.39
CA CYS A 149 7.81 -10.21 21.62
C CYS A 149 6.96 -11.48 21.46
N ASP A 150 6.48 -11.79 20.26
CA ASP A 150 5.91 -13.09 19.91
C ASP A 150 7.05 -14.11 19.84
N PHE A 151 7.47 -14.66 20.98
CA PHE A 151 8.67 -15.49 21.02
C PHE A 151 8.42 -16.88 20.41
N ASN A 152 7.19 -17.39 20.48
CA ASN A 152 6.86 -18.71 19.95
C ASN A 152 6.39 -18.68 18.49
N GLY A 153 6.14 -17.49 17.93
CA GLY A 153 5.77 -17.28 16.52
C GLY A 153 4.31 -17.64 16.21
N ASP A 154 3.44 -17.73 17.22
CA ASP A 154 2.03 -18.12 17.05
C ASP A 154 1.09 -16.93 16.77
N GLN A 155 1.65 -15.72 16.64
CA GLN A 155 0.94 -14.46 16.39
C GLN A 155 0.09 -13.98 17.57
N LEU A 156 0.30 -14.52 18.77
CA LEU A 156 -0.40 -14.10 19.98
C LEU A 156 0.59 -13.64 21.04
N ILE A 157 0.65 -12.33 21.29
CA ILE A 157 1.43 -11.77 22.40
C ILE A 157 0.77 -12.13 23.74
N ASN A 158 1.31 -13.14 24.43
CA ASN A 158 0.71 -13.67 25.65
C ASN A 158 1.75 -14.28 26.61
N ILE A 159 1.29 -14.86 27.72
CA ILE A 159 2.18 -15.41 28.76
C ILE A 159 3.07 -16.57 28.28
N ALA A 160 2.71 -17.26 27.20
CA ALA A 160 3.52 -18.33 26.64
C ALA A 160 4.89 -17.83 26.17
N ASP A 161 4.96 -16.61 25.64
CA ASP A 161 6.19 -16.00 25.13
C ASP A 161 7.28 -15.85 26.21
N PRO A 162 7.06 -15.13 27.32
CA PRO A 162 8.07 -14.97 28.37
C PRO A 162 8.39 -16.29 29.06
N VAL A 163 7.47 -17.26 29.11
CA VAL A 163 7.76 -18.61 29.64
C VAL A 163 8.79 -19.33 28.78
N ILE A 164 8.65 -19.27 27.45
CA ILE A 164 9.58 -19.91 26.52
C ILE A 164 10.91 -19.13 26.50
N MET A 165 10.90 -17.79 26.54
CA MET A 165 12.11 -16.97 26.67
C MET A 165 12.95 -17.40 27.89
N LEU A 166 12.32 -17.58 29.06
CA LEU A 166 13.00 -18.05 30.27
C LEU A 166 13.57 -19.47 30.12
N SER A 167 12.86 -20.35 29.40
CA SER A 167 13.36 -21.70 29.09
C SER A 167 14.61 -21.64 28.22
N VAL A 168 14.64 -20.77 27.20
CA VAL A 168 15.85 -20.55 26.37
C VAL A 168 17.00 -19.98 27.20
N LEU A 169 16.75 -18.96 28.02
CA LEU A 169 17.79 -18.30 28.82
C LEU A 169 18.41 -19.21 29.89
N PHE A 170 17.63 -20.05 30.56
CA PHE A 170 18.09 -20.76 31.76
C PHE A 170 18.05 -22.29 31.69
N GLN A 171 17.31 -22.87 30.74
CA GLN A 171 17.11 -24.32 30.66
C GLN A 171 17.64 -24.92 29.35
N GLY A 172 18.24 -24.11 28.48
CA GLY A 172 18.71 -24.55 27.17
C GLY A 172 17.55 -24.94 26.25
N GLY A 173 16.41 -24.24 26.37
CA GLY A 173 15.30 -24.35 25.42
C GLY A 173 15.77 -24.17 23.97
N GLY A 174 15.08 -24.80 23.03
CA GLY A 174 15.41 -24.70 21.61
C GLY A 174 15.27 -23.28 21.08
N PRO A 175 15.96 -22.93 19.98
CA PRO A 175 15.84 -21.62 19.36
C PRO A 175 14.39 -21.38 18.91
N PRO A 176 13.89 -20.13 19.00
CA PRO A 176 12.58 -19.79 18.48
C PRO A 176 12.59 -19.76 16.93
N PRO A 177 11.44 -19.59 16.28
CA PRO A 177 11.38 -19.33 14.84
C PRO A 177 12.23 -18.12 14.43
N PRO A 178 12.69 -18.03 13.16
CA PRO A 178 13.39 -16.85 12.67
C PRO A 178 12.54 -15.58 12.84
N PRO A 179 13.12 -14.38 12.97
CA PRO A 179 14.56 -14.05 12.96
C PRO A 179 15.21 -14.19 14.35
N TRP A 180 16.14 -15.13 14.51
CA TRP A 180 16.90 -15.34 15.75
C TRP A 180 18.24 -16.04 15.44
N PRO A 181 19.34 -15.74 16.15
CA PRO A 181 19.52 -14.65 17.13
C PRO A 181 19.84 -13.29 16.48
N ASP A 182 20.05 -13.31 15.16
CA ASP A 182 20.39 -12.14 14.38
C ASP A 182 19.13 -11.42 13.90
N CYS A 183 19.31 -10.14 13.59
CA CYS A 183 18.24 -9.36 12.99
C CYS A 183 17.87 -9.90 11.61
N GLY A 184 16.57 -9.91 11.29
CA GLY A 184 16.09 -10.24 9.97
C GLY A 184 14.58 -10.15 9.85
N VAL A 185 14.07 -10.62 8.72
CA VAL A 185 12.64 -10.74 8.45
C VAL A 185 12.11 -12.11 8.90
N ASP A 186 10.83 -12.19 9.24
CA ASP A 186 10.16 -13.47 9.48
C ASP A 186 9.47 -13.97 8.20
N PRO A 187 10.03 -14.97 7.49
CA PRO A 187 9.43 -15.48 6.25
C PRO A 187 8.14 -16.29 6.49
N THR A 188 7.77 -16.55 7.74
CA THR A 188 6.65 -17.43 8.12
C THR A 188 5.39 -16.67 8.54
N GLN A 189 5.47 -15.35 8.73
CA GLN A 189 4.35 -14.53 9.20
C GLN A 189 3.92 -13.47 8.17
N PRO A 190 2.61 -13.15 8.07
CA PRO A 190 2.09 -12.09 7.21
C PRO A 190 2.58 -10.69 7.68
N PRO A 191 2.36 -9.61 6.89
CA PRO A 191 2.88 -8.27 7.17
C PRO A 191 2.71 -7.85 8.63
N PRO A 192 3.72 -7.18 9.20
CA PRO A 192 3.97 -7.14 10.64
C PRO A 192 2.79 -6.59 11.45
N MET A 193 2.58 -7.18 12.64
CA MET A 193 1.99 -6.45 13.75
C MET A 193 2.96 -5.33 14.15
N SER A 194 2.44 -4.15 14.47
CA SER A 194 3.19 -2.89 14.63
C SER A 194 4.65 -3.05 15.12
N CYS A 195 5.62 -2.98 14.19
CA CYS A 195 7.04 -2.84 14.50
C CYS A 195 7.48 -1.45 14.07
N ASN A 196 7.25 -0.50 14.97
CA ASN A 196 7.64 0.88 14.77
C ASN A 196 9.08 1.03 15.27
N ASN A 197 10.02 1.19 14.34
CA ASN A 197 11.43 1.47 14.65
C ASN A 197 12.15 0.35 15.41
N PRO A 198 12.28 -0.87 14.85
CA PRO A 198 13.15 -1.89 15.42
C PRO A 198 14.62 -1.45 15.37
N ILE A 199 15.35 -1.63 16.48
CA ILE A 199 16.80 -1.42 16.53
C ILE A 199 17.44 -2.67 15.94
N CYS A 200 17.78 -2.59 14.67
CA CYS A 200 18.70 -3.51 14.04
C CYS A 200 20.03 -2.78 13.74
N PRO A 201 21.18 -3.37 14.12
CA PRO A 201 22.50 -2.79 13.88
C PRO A 201 22.92 -2.79 12.40
#